data_AF-F2EC17-F1
#
_entry.id   AF-F2EC17-F1
#
_cell.length_a   1.000
_cell.length_b   1.000
_cell.length_c   1.000
_cell.angle_alpha   90.00
_cell.angle_beta   90.00
_cell.angle_gamma   90.00
#
_symmetry.space_group_name_H-M   'P 1'
#
loop_
_entity.id
_entity.type
_entity.pdbx_description
1 polymer ?
#
loop_
_entity_poly.entity_id
_entity_poly.type
_entity_poly.pdbx_seq_one_letter_code
_entity_poly.pdbx_strand_id
1 'polypeptide(L)' 'MADEEVSDPKALLEDRTKPKCVYLWYEYQKCVKRIEGDETGQKHCTGQYFDYWKCIDKHVAEKLFDSLK' A
#
# COMPACT_ATOMS: atom_id res chain seq x y z
N MET A 1 -16.04 -1.15 -31.40
CA MET A 1 -15.15 -0.21 -30.68
C MET A 1 -14.51 -1.05 -29.61
N ALA A 2 -13.19 -1.22 -29.67
CA ALA A 2 -12.49 -2.10 -28.74
C ALA A 2 -12.52 -1.44 -27.35
N ASP A 3 -13.06 -2.17 -26.38
CA ASP A 3 -12.94 -1.88 -24.96
C ASP A 3 -11.46 -2.08 -24.61
N GLU A 4 -10.66 -1.03 -24.81
CA GLU A 4 -9.25 -1.02 -24.42
C GLU A 4 -9.25 -1.01 -22.88
N GLU A 5 -8.88 -2.12 -22.24
CA GLU A 5 -8.79 -2.22 -20.78
C GLU A 5 -7.92 -1.07 -20.26
N VAL A 6 -8.56 -0.03 -19.72
CA VAL A 6 -7.87 1.10 -19.10
C VAL A 6 -7.31 0.59 -17.78
N SER A 7 -6.06 0.13 -17.81
CA SER A 7 -5.34 -0.25 -16.61
C SER A 7 -4.97 1.00 -15.81
N ASP A 8 -5.40 1.07 -14.55
CA ASP A 8 -5.00 2.16 -13.64
C ASP A 8 -3.47 2.18 -13.45
N PRO A 9 -2.75 3.22 -13.95
CA PRO A 9 -1.30 3.28 -13.81
C PRO A 9 -0.88 3.38 -12.35
N LYS A 10 -1.71 3.93 -11.46
CA LYS A 10 -1.42 3.99 -10.03
C LYS A 10 -1.37 2.60 -9.42
N ALA A 11 -2.43 1.81 -9.59
CA ALA A 11 -2.49 0.43 -9.06
C ALA A 11 -1.30 -0.43 -9.55
N LEU A 12 -0.93 -0.33 -10.84
CA LEU A 12 0.22 -1.05 -11.39
C LEU A 12 1.55 -0.63 -10.74
N LEU A 13 1.74 0.67 -10.50
CA LEU A 13 2.96 1.19 -9.87
C LEU A 13 3.03 0.83 -8.38
N GLU A 14 1.90 0.84 -7.68
CA GLU A 14 1.80 0.39 -6.29
C GLU A 14 2.23 -1.07 -6.16
N ASP A 15 1.67 -1.97 -6.98
CA ASP A 15 2.00 -3.40 -6.97
C ASP A 15 3.49 -3.67 -7.22
N ARG A 16 4.09 -2.97 -8.20
CA ARG A 16 5.53 -3.06 -8.49
C ARG A 16 6.39 -2.52 -7.35
N THR A 17 5.84 -1.64 -6.51
CA THR A 17 6.56 -0.98 -5.41
C THR A 17 6.49 -1.80 -4.11
N LYS A 18 5.45 -2.62 -3.90
CA LYS A 18 5.29 -3.44 -2.69
C LYS A 18 6.56 -4.16 -2.22
N PRO A 19 7.37 -4.81 -3.11
CA PRO A 19 8.60 -5.48 -2.69
C PRO A 19 9.66 -4.55 -2.08
N LYS A 20 9.68 -3.26 -2.44
CA LYS A 20 10.63 -2.27 -1.89
C LYS A 20 10.28 -1.85 -0.47
N CYS A 21 9.00 -1.93 -0.11
CA CYS A 21 8.46 -1.54 1.20
C CYS A 21 8.16 -2.75 2.10
N VAL A 22 8.73 -3.93 1.78
CA VAL A 22 8.40 -5.20 2.44
C VAL A 22 8.65 -5.21 3.94
N TYR A 23 9.68 -4.50 4.43
CA TYR A 23 9.96 -4.39 5.86
C TYR A 23 8.78 -3.76 6.63
N LEU A 24 8.23 -2.66 6.11
CA LEU A 24 7.09 -1.97 6.71
C LEU A 24 5.81 -2.82 6.62
N TRP A 25 5.66 -3.57 5.54
CA TRP A 25 4.60 -4.57 5.43
C TRP A 25 4.69 -5.63 6.54
N TYR A 26 5.89 -6.15 6.83
CA TYR A 26 6.08 -7.09 7.94
C TYR A 26 5.75 -6.49 9.30
N GLU A 27 6.13 -5.24 9.57
CA GLU A 27 5.76 -4.55 10.81
C GLU A 27 4.25 -4.35 10.95
N TYR A 28 3.57 -4.00 9.86
CA TYR A 28 2.11 -3.95 9.82
C TYR A 28 1.50 -5.33 10.12
N GLN A 29 1.97 -6.40 9.47
CA GLN A 29 1.49 -7.77 9.68
C GLN A 29 1.70 -8.25 11.13
N LYS A 30 2.84 -7.91 11.76
CA LYS A 30 3.08 -8.19 13.19
C LYS A 30 2.05 -7.48 14.06
N CYS A 31 1.73 -6.22 13.75
CA CYS A 31 0.69 -5.49 14.46
C CYS A 31 -0.68 -6.14 14.30
N VAL A 32 -1.07 -6.55 13.08
CA VAL A 32 -2.34 -7.23 12.82
C VAL A 32 -2.47 -8.49 13.69
N LYS A 33 -1.45 -9.34 13.71
CA LYS A 33 -1.43 -10.54 14.58
C LYS A 33 -1.55 -10.21 16.06
N ARG A 34 -0.94 -9.12 16.52
CA ARG A 34 -1.03 -8.67 17.92
C ARG A 34 -2.46 -8.28 18.32
N ILE A 35 -3.24 -7.75 17.39
CA ILE A 35 -4.59 -7.24 17.65
C ILE A 35 -5.70 -8.21 17.22
N GLU A 36 -5.36 -9.36 16.62
CA GLU A 36 -6.31 -10.34 16.05
C GLU A 36 -7.39 -10.82 17.03
N GLY A 37 -7.05 -10.95 18.31
CA GLY A 37 -7.98 -11.34 19.38
C GLY A 37 -8.58 -10.17 20.17
N ASP A 38 -8.49 -8.93 19.68
CA ASP A 38 -9.08 -7.78 20.37
C ASP A 38 -10.56 -7.62 20.04
N GLU A 39 -11.42 -7.92 21.00
CA GLU A 39 -12.89 -7.76 20.88
C GLU A 39 -13.37 -6.35 21.28
N THR A 40 -12.49 -5.54 21.87
CA THR A 40 -12.84 -4.18 22.36
C THR A 40 -12.93 -3.14 21.24
N GLY A 41 -12.30 -3.41 20.10
CA GLY A 41 -12.15 -2.46 18.98
C GLY A 41 -11.22 -1.28 19.29
N GLN A 42 -10.51 -1.27 20.42
CA GLN A 42 -9.65 -0.17 20.82
C GLN A 42 -8.24 -0.28 20.23
N LYS A 43 -7.74 -1.50 19.97
CA LYS A 43 -6.41 -1.68 19.38
C LYS A 43 -6.48 -1.54 17.87
N HIS A 44 -5.55 -0.78 17.30
CA HIS A 44 -5.47 -0.57 15.86
C HIS A 44 -4.02 -0.47 15.37
N CYS A 45 -3.83 -0.70 14.07
CA CYS A 45 -2.52 -0.71 13.39
C CYS A 45 -2.34 0.47 12.41
N THR A 46 -3.13 1.53 12.58
CA THR A 46 -3.16 2.69 11.67
C THR A 46 -1.79 3.34 11.47
N GLY A 47 -0.95 3.39 12.51
CA GLY A 47 0.42 3.93 12.39
C GLY A 47 1.27 3.12 11.42
N GLN A 48 1.36 1.80 11.62
CA GLN A 48 2.11 0.91 10.74
C GLN A 48 1.53 0.88 9.31
N TYR A 49 0.20 0.99 9.19
CA TYR A 49 -0.48 1.13 7.91
C TYR A 49 -0.04 2.41 7.19
N PHE A 50 -0.01 3.56 7.88
CA PHE A 50 0.46 4.83 7.32
C PHE A 50 1.94 4.78 6.96
N ASP A 51 2.80 4.15 7.76
CA ASP A 51 4.21 4.02 7.43
C ASP A 51 4.42 3.20 6.14
N TYR A 52 3.72 2.07 6.00
CA TYR A 52 3.77 1.24 4.80
C TYR A 52 3.29 2.00 3.55
N TRP A 53 2.13 2.64 3.63
CA TRP A 53 1.58 3.39 2.51
C TRP A 53 2.41 4.63 2.15
N LYS A 54 2.96 5.33 3.14
CA LYS A 54 3.88 6.45 2.89
C LYS A 54 5.12 6.00 2.10
N CYS A 55 5.64 4.80 2.36
CA CYS A 55 6.73 4.23 1.56
C CYS A 55 6.30 3.97 0.11
N ILE A 56 5.12 3.37 -0.09
CA ILE A 56 4.57 3.11 -1.42
C ILE A 56 4.37 4.43 -2.17
N ASP A 57 3.65 5.37 -1.58
CA ASP A 57 3.31 6.66 -2.16
C ASP A 57 4.56 7.44 -2.56
N LYS A 58 5.60 7.42 -1.72
CA LYS A 58 6.90 8.06 -2.03
C LYS A 58 7.48 7.55 -3.36
N HIS A 59 7.44 6.24 -3.60
CA HIS A 59 7.99 5.64 -4.82
C HIS A 59 7.06 5.78 -6.02
N VAL A 60 5.75 5.70 -5.82
CA VAL A 60 4.75 5.86 -6.88
C VAL A 60 4.74 7.30 -7.39
N ALA A 61 4.88 8.29 -6.50
CA ALA A 61 4.92 9.71 -6.85
C ALA A 61 6.01 10.06 -7.87
N GLU A 62 7.12 9.32 -7.89
CA GLU A 62 8.22 9.52 -8.85
C GLU A 62 7.83 9.20 -10.30
N LYS A 63 6.80 8.36 -10.52
CA LYS A 63 6.48 7.80 -11.85
C LYS A 63 5.04 7.98 -12.29
N LEU A 64 4.13 8.27 -11.35
CA LEU A 64 2.70 8.29 -11.61
C LEU A 64 2.33 9.34 -12.66
N PHE A 65 2.83 10.57 -12.51
CA PHE A 65 2.51 11.66 -13.44
C PHE A 65 3.11 11.48 -14.83
N ASP A 66 4.18 10.72 -14.99
CA ASP A 66 4.71 10.36 -16.31
C ASP A 66 3.75 9.44 -17.09
N SER A 67 2.87 8.73 -16.38
CA SER A 67 1.89 7.80 -16.95
C SER A 67 0.50 8.42 -17.12
N LEU A 68 0.29 9.65 -16.64
CA LEU A 68 -0.97 10.38 -16.75
C LEU A 68 -0.88 11.42 -17.88
N LYS A 69 -1.94 11.55 -18.68
CA LYS A 69 -2.06 12.53 -19.77
C LYS A 69 -3.06 13.61 -19.43
#